data_AF-A0A7K4FZD2-F1
#
_entry.id   AF-A0A7K4FZD2-F1
#
_cell.length_a   1.000
_cell.length_b   1.000
_cell.length_c   1.000
_cell.angle_alpha   90.00
_cell.angle_beta   90.00
_cell.angle_gamma   90.00
#
_symmetry.space_group_name_H-M   'P 1'
#
loop_
_entity.id
_entity.type
_entity.pdbx_description
1 polymer ?
#
loop_
_entity_poly.entity_id
_entity_poly.type
_entity_poly.pdbx_seq_one_letter_code
_entity_poly.pdbx_strand_id
1 'polypeptide(L)' 'MLFSHISDTHLGLVQYGSEEREQDVYHVFNQAIDISIKDHVDFVIFAGDIFHVPNPNGTAVVQMANALKRLKKNNIDSF' A
#
# COMPACT_ATOMS: atom_id res chain seq x y z
N MET A 1 6.80 5.53 -20.82
CA MET A 1 6.91 5.71 -19.36
C MET A 1 5.57 5.37 -18.77
N LEU A 2 5.53 4.37 -17.90
CA LEU A 2 4.34 3.88 -17.23
C LEU A 2 4.56 4.05 -15.72
N PHE A 3 3.59 4.61 -15.00
CA PHE A 3 3.71 4.79 -13.55
C PHE A 3 2.36 4.51 -12.87
N SER A 4 2.40 4.11 -11.60
CA SER A 4 1.21 3.96 -10.77
C SER A 4 1.03 5.20 -9.90
N HIS A 5 -0.19 5.72 -9.83
CA HIS A 5 -0.58 6.78 -8.91
C HIS A 5 -1.63 6.23 -7.93
N ILE A 6 -1.26 6.10 -6.66
CA ILE A 6 -2.04 5.43 -5.62
C ILE A 6 -2.29 6.44 -4.49
N SER A 7 -3.51 6.47 -3.94
CA SER A 7 -3.90 7.37 -2.85
C SER A 7 -4.96 6.71 -1.98
N ASP A 8 -5.22 7.29 -0.80
CA ASP A 8 -6.38 6.98 0.06
C ASP A 8 -6.47 5.49 0.47
N THR A 9 -5.33 4.88 0.78
CA THR A 9 -5.27 3.45 1.12
C THR A 9 -5.78 3.15 2.52
N HIS A 10 -5.71 4.12 3.44
CA HIS A 10 -6.18 4.01 4.83
C HIS A 10 -5.77 2.70 5.55
N LEU A 11 -4.49 2.33 5.47
CA LEU A 11 -3.94 1.17 6.18
C LEU A 11 -4.21 1.27 7.68
N GLY A 12 -4.73 0.19 8.27
CA GLY A 12 -5.15 0.14 9.67
C GLY A 12 -6.61 0.55 9.92
N LEU A 13 -7.40 0.80 8.87
CA LEU A 13 -8.84 1.01 9.00
C LEU A 13 -9.54 -0.30 9.41
N VAL A 14 -10.11 -0.31 10.61
CA VAL A 14 -10.96 -1.41 11.10
C VAL A 14 -12.43 -1.01 10.97
N GLN A 15 -13.00 -1.21 9.78
CA GLN A 15 -14.38 -0.83 9.53
C GLN A 15 -15.35 -1.72 10.34
N TYR A 16 -16.30 -1.10 11.04
CA TYR A 16 -17.32 -1.78 11.87
C TYR A 16 -16.75 -2.63 13.03
N GLY A 17 -15.48 -2.45 13.40
CA GLY A 17 -14.82 -3.33 14.37
C GLY A 17 -14.57 -4.76 13.84
N SER A 18 -14.66 -4.97 12.51
CA SER A 18 -14.43 -6.26 11.88
C SER A 18 -12.97 -6.40 11.45
N GLU A 19 -12.31 -7.44 11.98
CA GLU A 19 -10.95 -7.80 11.58
C GLU A 19 -10.88 -8.18 10.09
N GLU A 20 -11.93 -8.80 9.55
CA GLU A 20 -12.04 -9.14 8.12
C GLU A 20 -11.93 -7.87 7.25
N ARG A 21 -12.60 -6.79 7.67
CA ARG A 21 -12.56 -5.51 6.94
C ARG A 21 -11.20 -4.83 7.02
N GLU A 22 -10.46 -5.01 8.10
CA GLU A 22 -9.06 -4.56 8.17
C GLU A 22 -8.19 -5.35 7.18
N GLN A 23 -8.37 -6.67 7.10
CA GLN A 23 -7.64 -7.52 6.17
C GLN A 23 -7.95 -7.20 4.71
N ASP A 24 -9.20 -6.88 4.37
CA ASP A 24 -9.59 -6.45 3.02
C ASP A 24 -8.78 -5.23 2.55
N VAL A 25 -8.58 -4.25 3.43
CA VAL A 25 -7.78 -3.05 3.16
C VAL A 25 -6.32 -3.42 2.88
N TYR A 26 -5.74 -4.33 3.66
CA TYR A 26 -4.39 -4.80 3.40
C TYR A 26 -4.28 -5.61 2.11
N HIS A 27 -5.30 -6.42 1.79
CA HIS A 27 -5.31 -7.23 0.58
C HIS A 27 -5.36 -6.37 -0.68
N VAL A 28 -6.27 -5.39 -0.75
CA VAL A 28 -6.40 -4.51 -1.91
C VAL A 28 -5.18 -3.62 -2.08
N PHE A 29 -4.58 -3.14 -0.99
CA PHE A 29 -3.32 -2.41 -1.05
C PHE A 29 -2.20 -3.27 -1.64
N ASN A 30 -2.01 -4.50 -1.15
CA ASN A 30 -1.01 -5.41 -1.69
C ASN A 30 -1.29 -5.77 -3.15
N GLN A 31 -2.56 -5.93 -3.55
CA GLN A 31 -2.93 -6.16 -4.94
C GLN A 31 -2.51 -5.00 -5.85
N ALA A 32 -2.64 -3.75 -5.42
CA ALA A 32 -2.18 -2.58 -6.19
C ALA A 32 -0.65 -2.60 -6.39
N ILE A 33 0.09 -3.04 -5.37
CA ILE A 33 1.55 -3.24 -5.46
C ILE A 33 1.90 -4.38 -6.41
N ASP A 34 1.17 -5.49 -6.34
CA ASP A 34 1.35 -6.65 -7.21
C ASP A 34 1.14 -6.28 -8.69
N ILE A 35 0.10 -5.51 -8.98
CA ILE A 35 -0.20 -4.99 -10.31
C ILE A 35 0.94 -4.07 -10.79
N SER A 36 1.38 -3.15 -9.94
CA SER A 36 2.49 -2.23 -10.29
C SER A 36 3.77 -2.98 -10.64
N ILE A 37 4.09 -4.06 -9.90
CA ILE A 37 5.24 -4.92 -10.19
C ILE A 37 5.03 -5.71 -11.47
N LYS A 38 3.86 -6.34 -11.63
CA LYS A 38 3.51 -7.16 -12.80
C LYS A 38 3.58 -6.35 -14.10
N ASP A 39 3.11 -5.12 -14.06
CA ASP A 39 3.06 -4.23 -15.22
C ASP A 39 4.40 -3.52 -15.46
N HIS A 40 5.41 -3.78 -14.63
CA HIS A 40 6.76 -3.22 -14.72
C HIS A 40 6.74 -1.69 -14.83
N VAL A 41 5.98 -1.04 -13.94
CA VAL A 41 5.94 0.42 -13.90
C VAL A 41 7.31 1.00 -13.55
N ASP A 42 7.64 2.16 -14.11
CA ASP A 42 8.91 2.86 -13.87
C ASP A 42 9.01 3.35 -12.42
N PHE A 43 7.90 3.81 -11.84
CA PHE A 43 7.79 4.24 -10.45
C PHE A 43 6.34 4.24 -9.94
N VAL A 44 6.18 4.37 -8.63
CA VAL A 44 4.90 4.56 -7.93
C VAL A 44 4.88 5.90 -7.20
N ILE A 45 3.77 6.63 -7.27
CA ILE A 45 3.48 7.81 -6.44
C ILE A 45 2.39 7.43 -5.43
N PHE A 46 2.65 7.65 -4.14
CA PHE A 46 1.67 7.60 -3.06
C PHE A 46 1.22 9.03 -2.70
N ALA A 47 0.02 9.42 -3.13
CA ALA A 47 -0.42 10.81 -3.09
C ALA A 47 -1.04 11.27 -1.76
N GLY A 48 -1.10 10.42 -0.74
CA GLY A 48 -1.62 10.77 0.57
C GLY A 48 -2.55 9.71 1.16
N ASP A 49 -3.02 9.97 2.37
CA ASP A 49 -3.95 9.11 3.13
C ASP A 49 -3.55 7.62 3.15
N ILE A 50 -2.24 7.40 3.29
CA ILE A 50 -1.66 6.06 3.36
C ILE A 50 -2.18 5.32 4.59
N PHE A 51 -2.17 5.99 5.74
CA PHE A 51 -2.61 5.45 7.03
C PHE A 51 -3.97 6.01 7.42
N HIS A 52 -4.80 5.20 8.07
CA HIS A 52 -6.11 5.65 8.54
C HIS A 52 -6.03 6.68 9.67
N VAL A 53 -5.01 6.57 10.54
CA VAL A 53 -4.80 7.46 11.68
C VAL A 53 -3.34 7.93 11.75
N PRO A 54 -3.04 9.09 12.36
CA PRO A 54 -1.68 9.63 12.44
C PRO A 54 -0.68 8.74 13.18
N ASN A 55 -1.16 7.92 14.12
CA ASN A 55 -0.37 6.92 14.83
C ASN A 55 -0.88 5.51 14.47
N PRO A 56 -0.50 4.96 13.31
CA PRO A 56 -1.01 3.68 12.83
C PRO A 56 -0.56 2.51 13.71
N ASN A 57 -1.33 1.42 13.67
CA ASN A 57 -0.94 0.18 14.34
C ASN A 57 0.31 -0.45 13.68
N GLY A 58 0.99 -1.33 14.42
CA GLY A 58 2.22 -1.97 13.93
C GLY A 58 2.02 -2.77 12.64
N THR A 59 0.87 -3.41 12.47
CA THR A 59 0.53 -4.17 11.27
C THR A 59 0.49 -3.26 10.04
N ALA A 60 -0.20 -2.13 10.09
CA ALA A 60 -0.29 -1.16 9.01
C ALA A 60 1.10 -0.63 8.60
N VAL A 61 1.95 -0.32 9.58
CA VAL A 61 3.34 0.11 9.34
C VAL A 61 4.13 -0.98 8.62
N VAL A 62 4.01 -2.24 9.07
CA VAL A 62 4.69 -3.38 8.45
C VAL A 62 4.17 -3.64 7.03
N GLN A 63 2.88 -3.47 6.77
CA GLN A 63 2.30 -3.61 5.41
C GLN A 63 2.91 -2.59 4.45
N MET A 64 2.97 -1.30 4.85
CA MET A 64 3.61 -0.27 4.03
C MET A 64 5.10 -0.54 3.82
N ALA A 65 5.83 -0.91 4.88
CA ALA A 65 7.26 -1.22 4.78
C ALA A 65 7.54 -2.41 3.85
N ASN A 66 6.69 -3.44 3.90
CA ASN A 66 6.79 -4.59 3.00
C ASN A 66 6.50 -4.21 1.55
N ALA A 67 5.48 -3.39 1.29
CA ALA A 67 5.19 -2.88 -0.05
C ALA A 67 6.40 -2.12 -0.63
N LEU A 68 6.96 -1.16 0.11
CA LEU A 68 8.14 -0.40 -0.30
C LEU A 68 9.35 -1.31 -0.57
N LYS A 69 9.59 -2.29 0.30
CA LYS A 69 10.65 -3.28 0.13
C LYS A 69 10.47 -4.11 -1.13
N ARG A 70 9.22 -4.50 -1.45
CA ARG A 70 8.89 -5.28 -2.65
C ARG A 70 9.07 -4.46 -3.93
N LEU A 71 8.63 -3.21 -3.95
CA LEU A 71 8.87 -2.28 -5.06
C LEU A 71 10.37 -2.10 -5.30
N LYS A 72 11.13 -1.80 -4.24
CA LYS A 72 12.58 -1.59 -4.36
C LYS A 72 13.34 -2.82 -4.85
N LYS A 73 12.95 -4.02 -4.42
CA LYS A 73 13.52 -5.29 -4.91
C LYS A 73 13.31 -5.52 -6.40
N ASN A 74 12.26 -4.95 -6.99
CA ASN A 74 11.97 -5.03 -8.42
C ASN A 74 12.50 -3.80 -9.19
N ASN A 75 13.36 -2.99 -8.57
CA ASN A 75 13.90 -1.75 -9.15
C ASN A 75 12.83 -0.71 -9.52
N ILE A 76 11.70 -0.70 -8.80
CA ILE A 76 10.65 0.31 -8.94
C ILE A 76 10.83 1.31 -7.81
N ASP A 77 11.07 2.58 -8.15
CA ASP A 77 11.15 3.65 -7.16
C ASP A 77 9.75 4.07 -6.70
N SER A 78 9.67 4.62 -5.50
CA SER A 78 8.40 4.99 -4.86
C SER A 78 8.54 6.36 -4.20
N PHE A 79 7.55 7.23 -4.43
CA PHE A 79 7.51 8.62 -3.96
C PHE A 79 6.27 8.90 -3.12
#